data_AF-A0A528BWK3-F1
#
_entry.id   AF-A0A528BWK3-F1
#
_cell.length_a   1.000
_cell.length_b   1.000
_cell.length_c   1.000
_cell.angle_alpha   90.00
_cell.angle_beta   90.00
_cell.angle_gamma   90.00
#
_symmetry.space_group_name_H-M   'P 1'
#
loop_
_entity.id
_entity.type
_entity.pdbx_description
1 polymer ?
#
loop_
_entity_poly.entity_id
_entity_poly.type
_entity_poly.pdbx_seq_one_letter_code
_entity_poly.pdbx_strand_id
1 'polypeptide(L)'
;FFMVRVAGLAGQVREGIKLKSPDGRTPEQQLEQLLREVERLQEDQQKSLSALMLLLDKEGIESISRDALTKDEKTWLEDHFQEQVFPVLTPLSIDPAHPFPFIPNLGFSMALQLRHRRNGEEMSALLRLPVALKRFIRLPDRKRHVRFIPLEEAVGLYIGKLFPGYEVKGSGTFRIIRDSDIEVEEESEDLVRLFETALKRRRRGSVIRIEFDKLMPAELREFVAGELGVSSSRISVLTG
;
A
#
# COMPACT_ATOMS: atom_id res chain seq x y z
N PHE A 1 2.58 -16.82 6.62
CA PHE A 1 1.73 -17.74 5.84
C PHE A 1 1.80 -17.44 4.35
N PHE A 2 1.37 -16.26 3.88
CA PHE A 2 1.39 -15.88 2.46
C PHE A 2 2.76 -16.00 1.79
N MET A 3 3.80 -15.40 2.38
CA MET A 3 5.15 -15.32 1.79
C MET A 3 5.82 -16.68 1.52
N VAL A 4 5.39 -17.75 2.21
CA VAL A 4 6.02 -19.08 2.13
C VAL A 4 5.04 -20.12 1.60
N ARG A 5 3.92 -20.33 2.31
CA ARG A 5 2.97 -21.42 2.01
C ARG A 5 2.15 -21.12 0.76
N VAL A 6 1.55 -19.94 0.69
CA VAL A 6 0.75 -19.53 -0.47
C VAL A 6 1.66 -19.28 -1.67
N ALA A 7 2.84 -18.69 -1.45
CA ALA A 7 3.87 -18.56 -2.47
C ALA A 7 4.28 -19.89 -3.09
N GLY A 8 4.61 -20.91 -2.27
CA GLY A 8 4.97 -22.24 -2.76
C GLY A 8 3.83 -22.87 -3.56
N LEU A 9 2.59 -22.76 -3.08
CA LEU A 9 1.41 -23.27 -3.78
C LEU A 9 1.18 -22.55 -5.12
N ALA A 10 1.30 -21.22 -5.16
CA ALA A 10 1.23 -20.44 -6.38
C ALA A 10 2.37 -20.76 -7.36
N GLY A 11 3.55 -21.10 -6.84
CA GLY A 11 4.67 -21.61 -7.62
C GLY A 11 4.35 -22.93 -8.32
N GLN A 12 3.78 -23.89 -7.59
CA GLN A 12 3.35 -25.18 -8.14
C GLN A 12 2.33 -25.01 -9.27
N VAL A 13 1.33 -24.14 -9.08
CA VAL A 13 0.34 -23.79 -10.11
C VAL A 13 1.01 -23.23 -11.36
N ARG A 14 1.97 -22.31 -11.19
CA ARG A 14 2.69 -21.69 -12.30
C ARG A 14 3.56 -22.69 -13.07
N GLU A 15 4.12 -23.69 -12.39
CA GLU A 15 4.86 -24.80 -13.00
C GLU A 15 3.94 -25.87 -13.63
N GLY A 16 2.61 -25.72 -13.49
CA GLY A 16 1.63 -26.67 -14.02
C GLY A 16 1.64 -28.02 -13.29
N ILE A 17 2.08 -28.05 -12.04
CA ILE A 17 2.11 -29.27 -11.23
C ILE A 17 0.68 -29.70 -10.93
N LYS A 18 0.33 -30.92 -11.35
CA LYS A 18 -0.99 -31.52 -11.13
C LYS A 18 -0.99 -32.61 -10.05
N LEU A 19 0.13 -32.77 -9.34
CA LEU A 19 0.24 -33.76 -8.26
C LEU A 19 -0.78 -33.42 -7.17
N LYS A 20 -1.67 -34.36 -6.89
CA LYS A 20 -2.73 -34.17 -5.91
C LYS A 20 -2.19 -34.29 -4.49
N SER A 21 -2.68 -33.45 -3.60
CA SER A 21 -2.50 -33.59 -2.16
C SER A 21 -3.27 -34.80 -1.59
N PRO A 22 -3.01 -35.25 -0.36
CA PRO A 22 -3.69 -36.41 0.25
C PRO A 22 -5.22 -36.33 0.31
N ASP A 23 -5.77 -35.12 0.30
CA ASP A 23 -7.21 -34.83 0.22
C ASP A 23 -7.75 -34.79 -1.22
N GLY A 24 -6.95 -35.17 -2.22
CA GLY A 24 -7.36 -35.36 -3.61
C GLY A 24 -7.41 -34.10 -4.48
N ARG A 25 -6.94 -32.95 -3.97
CA ARG A 25 -6.97 -31.65 -4.67
C ARG A 25 -5.68 -31.38 -5.44
N THR A 26 -5.77 -30.71 -6.59
CA THR A 26 -4.59 -30.16 -7.27
C THR A 26 -4.16 -28.84 -6.60
N PRO A 27 -2.92 -28.37 -6.82
CA PRO A 27 -2.47 -27.07 -6.32
C PRO A 27 -3.40 -25.91 -6.67
N GLU A 28 -3.98 -25.91 -7.88
CA GLU A 28 -4.94 -24.89 -8.31
C GLU A 28 -6.20 -24.90 -7.44
N GLN A 29 -6.76 -26.08 -7.19
CA GLN A 29 -7.96 -26.26 -6.38
C GLN A 29 -7.70 -25.87 -4.92
N GLN A 30 -6.52 -26.22 -4.39
CA GLN A 30 -6.11 -25.81 -3.05
C GLN A 30 -5.97 -24.29 -2.95
N LEU A 31 -5.36 -23.65 -3.95
CA LEU A 31 -5.18 -22.20 -3.98
C LEU A 31 -6.52 -21.47 -4.06
N GLU A 32 -7.43 -21.92 -4.91
CA GLU A 32 -8.78 -21.35 -5.06
C GLU A 32 -9.57 -21.45 -3.74
N GLN A 33 -9.54 -22.61 -3.08
CA GLN A 33 -10.20 -22.78 -1.79
C GLN A 33 -9.57 -21.91 -0.70
N LEU A 34 -8.23 -21.84 -0.66
CA LEU A 34 -7.51 -21.01 0.30
C LEU A 34 -7.87 -19.53 0.15
N LEU A 35 -7.94 -19.03 -1.07
CA LEU A 35 -8.28 -17.62 -1.33
C LEU A 35 -9.70 -17.27 -0.84
N ARG A 36 -10.67 -18.18 -1.02
CA ARG A 36 -12.02 -18.03 -0.46
C ARG A 36 -12.03 -17.95 1.07
N GLU A 37 -11.28 -18.81 1.73
CA GLU A 37 -11.20 -18.78 3.21
C GLU A 37 -10.49 -17.52 3.72
N VAL A 38 -9.48 -17.04 2.99
CA VAL A 38 -8.83 -15.77 3.33
C VAL A 38 -9.80 -14.59 3.21
N GLU A 39 -10.58 -14.54 2.13
CA GLU A 39 -11.59 -13.49 1.95
C GLU A 39 -12.57 -13.46 3.13
N ARG A 40 -13.08 -14.63 3.54
CA ARG A 40 -13.96 -14.75 4.71
C ARG A 40 -13.29 -14.29 6.01
N LEU A 41 -12.03 -14.68 6.25
CA LEU A 41 -11.27 -14.23 7.41
C LEU A 41 -11.04 -12.72 7.41
N GLN A 42 -10.83 -12.11 6.25
CA GLN A 42 -10.69 -10.66 6.13
C GLN A 42 -12.01 -9.94 6.42
N GLU A 43 -13.15 -10.44 5.95
CA GLU A 43 -14.45 -9.87 6.29
C GLU A 43 -14.68 -9.89 7.80
N ASP A 44 -14.36 -10.99 8.47
CA ASP A 44 -14.53 -11.11 9.92
C ASP A 44 -13.55 -10.23 10.70
N GLN A 45 -12.32 -10.07 10.19
CA GLN A 45 -11.37 -9.08 10.71
C GLN A 45 -11.94 -7.65 10.62
N GLN A 46 -12.52 -7.28 9.47
CA GLN A 46 -13.08 -5.94 9.25
C GLN A 46 -14.29 -5.65 10.13
N LYS A 47 -15.17 -6.65 10.34
CA LYS A 47 -16.26 -6.54 11.32
C LYS A 47 -15.73 -6.33 12.74
N SER A 48 -14.71 -7.09 13.12
CA SER A 48 -14.08 -6.99 14.44
C SER A 48 -13.42 -5.63 14.65
N LEU A 49 -12.70 -5.13 13.64
CA LEU A 49 -12.10 -3.79 13.66
C LEU A 49 -13.16 -2.70 13.80
N SER A 50 -14.23 -2.78 13.00
CA SER A 50 -15.34 -1.82 13.06
C SER A 50 -15.98 -1.77 14.46
N ALA A 51 -16.21 -2.94 15.07
CA ALA A 51 -16.72 -3.03 16.44
C ALA A 51 -15.74 -2.45 17.46
N LEU A 52 -14.44 -2.72 17.31
CA LEU A 52 -13.40 -2.17 18.18
C LEU A 52 -13.32 -0.64 18.10
N MET A 53 -13.41 -0.06 16.90
CA MET A 53 -13.41 1.38 16.71
C MET A 53 -14.56 2.06 17.46
N LEU A 54 -15.75 1.45 17.47
CA LEU A 54 -16.91 1.94 18.25
C LEU A 54 -16.69 1.82 19.77
N LEU A 55 -15.95 0.80 20.23
CA LEU A 55 -15.62 0.65 21.65
C LEU A 55 -14.56 1.66 22.09
N LEU A 56 -13.57 1.93 21.24
CA LEU A 56 -12.54 2.95 21.49
C LEU A 56 -13.16 4.35 21.59
N ASP A 57 -14.08 4.67 20.69
CA ASP A 57 -14.79 5.97 20.69
C ASP A 57 -15.55 6.20 22.01
N LYS A 58 -16.20 5.17 22.56
CA LYS A 58 -16.88 5.24 23.87
C LYS A 58 -15.94 5.55 25.03
N GLU A 59 -14.67 5.16 24.92
CA GLU A 59 -13.63 5.45 25.90
C GLU A 59 -12.89 6.77 25.59
N GLY A 60 -13.34 7.54 24.60
CA GLY A 60 -12.74 8.82 24.21
C GLY A 60 -11.46 8.66 23.37
N ILE A 61 -11.27 7.51 22.72
CA ILE A 61 -10.14 7.24 21.83
C ILE A 61 -10.63 7.19 20.38
N GLU A 62 -10.22 8.15 19.57
CA GLU A 62 -10.71 8.32 18.19
C GLU A 62 -9.55 8.17 17.18
N SER A 63 -9.78 7.44 16.09
CA SER A 63 -8.98 7.57 14.86
C SER A 63 -9.81 8.34 13.84
N ILE A 64 -9.35 9.52 13.43
CA ILE A 64 -10.14 10.48 12.68
C ILE A 64 -9.63 10.65 11.24
N SER A 65 -10.52 11.04 10.32
CA SER A 65 -10.13 11.51 8.99
C SER A 65 -9.69 12.97 9.02
N ARG A 66 -9.03 13.41 7.95
CA ARG A 66 -8.63 14.82 7.78
C ARG A 66 -9.79 15.82 7.84
N ASP A 67 -11.01 15.40 7.48
CA ASP A 67 -12.20 16.25 7.49
C ASP A 67 -12.72 16.53 8.91
N ALA A 68 -12.36 15.69 9.88
CA ALA A 68 -12.72 15.83 11.29
C ALA A 68 -11.68 16.62 12.12
N LEU A 69 -10.64 17.16 11.48
CA LEU A 69 -9.66 18.04 12.12
C LEU A 69 -10.29 19.39 12.41
N THR A 70 -10.07 19.88 13.62
CA THR A 70 -10.36 21.28 13.96
C THR A 70 -9.25 22.21 13.44
N LYS A 71 -9.50 23.53 13.47
CA LYS A 71 -8.54 24.53 13.01
C LYS A 71 -7.20 24.43 13.74
N ASP A 72 -7.22 24.33 15.07
CA ASP A 72 -5.99 24.25 15.88
C ASP A 72 -5.21 22.96 15.60
N GLU A 73 -5.92 21.84 15.45
CA GLU A 73 -5.29 20.55 15.11
C GLU A 73 -4.68 20.57 13.71
N LYS A 74 -5.32 21.27 12.75
CA LYS A 74 -4.78 21.44 11.40
C LYS A 74 -3.51 22.29 11.40
N THR A 75 -3.46 23.36 12.20
CA THR A 75 -2.24 24.16 12.36
C THR A 75 -1.13 23.34 12.97
N TRP A 76 -1.41 22.64 14.09
CA TRP A 76 -0.41 21.78 14.72
C TRP A 76 0.07 20.65 13.80
N LEU A 77 -0.86 20.02 13.07
CA LEU A 77 -0.53 18.93 12.17
C LEU A 77 0.29 19.43 10.97
N GLU A 78 0.11 20.68 10.53
CA GLU A 78 0.91 21.26 9.48
C GLU A 78 2.37 21.42 9.93
N ASP A 79 2.60 21.94 11.12
CA ASP A 79 3.94 22.08 11.71
C ASP A 79 4.59 20.69 11.90
N HIS A 80 3.85 19.74 12.50
CA HIS A 80 4.30 18.36 12.65
C HIS A 80 4.64 17.72 11.31
N PHE A 81 3.81 17.94 10.28
CA PHE A 81 4.04 17.42 8.94
C PHE A 81 5.30 18.02 8.32
N GLN A 82 5.52 19.34 8.41
CA GLN A 82 6.72 19.98 7.87
C GLN A 82 8.00 19.51 8.55
N GLU A 83 7.98 19.33 9.87
CA GLU A 83 9.18 19.04 10.65
C GLU A 83 9.52 17.53 10.69
N GLN A 84 8.51 16.66 10.76
CA GLN A 84 8.70 15.24 11.06
C GLN A 84 8.38 14.31 9.89
N VAL A 85 7.42 14.69 9.04
CA VAL A 85 6.91 13.80 7.98
C VAL A 85 7.52 14.15 6.63
N PHE A 86 7.36 15.40 6.18
CA PHE A 86 7.80 15.87 4.86
C PHE A 86 9.28 15.59 4.56
N PRO A 87 10.24 15.77 5.48
CA PRO A 87 11.66 15.59 5.16
C PRO A 87 12.06 14.15 4.81
N VAL A 88 11.26 13.16 5.21
CA VAL A 88 11.52 11.73 4.95
C VAL A 88 10.66 11.16 3.83
N LEU A 89 9.83 12.00 3.20
CA LEU A 89 9.00 11.60 2.07
C LEU A 89 9.72 11.83 0.75
N THR A 90 9.79 10.78 -0.07
CA THR A 90 10.38 10.84 -1.41
C THR A 90 9.29 10.59 -2.45
N PRO A 91 8.73 11.64 -3.08
CA PRO A 91 7.77 11.47 -4.16
C PRO A 91 8.44 10.89 -5.40
N LEU A 92 7.76 9.96 -6.08
CA LEU A 92 8.23 9.33 -7.30
C LEU A 92 7.21 9.56 -8.42
N SER A 93 7.60 10.26 -9.46
CA SER A 93 6.82 10.43 -10.69
C SER A 93 6.85 9.15 -11.52
N ILE A 94 5.71 8.75 -12.08
CA ILE A 94 5.61 7.61 -12.99
C ILE A 94 5.25 8.10 -14.39
N ASP A 95 6.20 7.94 -15.31
CA ASP A 95 6.12 8.36 -16.72
C ASP A 95 7.06 7.49 -17.59
N PRO A 96 7.09 7.63 -18.93
CA PRO A 96 7.93 6.79 -19.79
C PRO A 96 9.44 6.86 -19.48
N ALA A 97 9.94 7.96 -18.91
CA ALA A 97 11.33 8.11 -18.47
C ALA A 97 11.54 7.60 -17.03
N HIS A 98 10.50 7.59 -16.21
CA HIS A 98 10.50 7.13 -14.82
C HIS A 98 9.48 5.98 -14.64
N PRO A 99 9.87 4.73 -14.98
CA PRO A 99 8.95 3.60 -14.92
C PRO A 99 8.55 3.24 -13.48
N PHE A 100 7.48 2.45 -13.34
CA PHE A 100 6.99 2.03 -12.03
C PHE A 100 8.09 1.37 -11.18
N PRO A 101 8.37 1.87 -9.97
CA PRO A 101 9.50 1.42 -9.18
C PRO A 101 9.23 0.06 -8.55
N PHE A 102 10.30 -0.60 -8.12
CA PHE A 102 10.15 -1.77 -7.27
C PHE A 102 9.57 -1.37 -5.91
N ILE A 103 8.47 -2.02 -5.53
CA ILE A 103 7.88 -1.89 -4.19
C ILE A 103 8.42 -3.02 -3.31
N PRO A 104 9.04 -2.71 -2.14
CA PRO A 104 9.44 -3.72 -1.17
C PRO A 104 8.26 -4.53 -0.63
N ASN A 105 8.55 -5.73 -0.13
CA ASN A 105 7.55 -6.56 0.53
C ASN A 105 6.99 -5.83 1.76
N LEU A 106 5.68 -5.96 2.00
CA LEU A 106 4.95 -5.21 3.04
C LEU A 106 5.05 -3.68 2.91
N GLY A 107 5.64 -3.16 1.84
CA GLY A 107 5.79 -1.73 1.57
C GLY A 107 4.42 -1.06 1.51
N PHE A 108 4.18 -0.10 2.41
CA PHE A 108 2.97 0.68 2.44
C PHE A 108 3.16 1.93 1.58
N SER A 109 2.37 2.07 0.54
CA SER A 109 2.53 3.10 -0.47
C SER A 109 1.22 3.80 -0.74
N MET A 110 1.30 5.05 -1.16
CA MET A 110 0.20 5.80 -1.75
C MET A 110 0.44 5.94 -3.24
N ALA A 111 -0.59 5.70 -4.04
CA ALA A 111 -0.61 6.03 -5.46
C ALA A 111 -1.52 7.23 -5.69
N LEU A 112 -1.14 8.08 -6.63
CA LEU A 112 -1.79 9.34 -6.96
C LEU A 112 -1.97 9.42 -8.47
N GLN A 113 -3.13 9.89 -8.89
CA GLN A 113 -3.36 10.38 -10.25
C GLN A 113 -3.37 11.90 -10.17
N LEU A 114 -2.44 12.53 -10.88
CA LEU A 114 -2.20 13.97 -10.83
C LEU A 114 -2.45 14.58 -12.20
N ARG A 115 -2.97 15.82 -12.21
CA ARG A 115 -3.12 16.62 -13.42
C ARG A 115 -2.47 17.97 -13.22
N HIS A 116 -1.55 18.34 -14.11
CA HIS A 116 -0.85 19.61 -14.04
C HIS A 116 -1.83 20.76 -14.37
N ARG A 117 -1.86 21.78 -13.52
CA ARG A 117 -2.90 22.83 -13.57
C ARG A 117 -2.82 23.75 -14.79
N ARG A 118 -1.64 23.87 -15.42
CA ARG A 118 -1.43 24.83 -16.53
C ARG A 118 -1.67 24.23 -17.91
N ASN A 119 -1.10 23.06 -18.18
CA ASN A 119 -1.15 22.40 -19.50
C ASN A 119 -2.11 21.20 -19.53
N GLY A 120 -2.64 20.78 -18.37
CA GLY A 120 -3.57 19.65 -18.28
C GLY A 120 -2.90 18.28 -18.41
N GLU A 121 -1.57 18.19 -18.48
CA GLU A 121 -0.85 16.92 -18.55
C GLU A 121 -1.14 16.07 -17.33
N GLU A 122 -1.44 14.79 -17.56
CA GLU A 122 -1.68 13.82 -16.50
C GLU A 122 -0.42 13.00 -16.23
N MET A 123 -0.22 12.66 -14.97
CA MET A 123 0.84 11.75 -14.54
C MET A 123 0.37 10.94 -13.35
N SER A 124 0.93 9.75 -13.20
CA SER A 124 0.80 9.00 -11.96
C SER A 124 1.99 9.30 -11.05
N ALA A 125 1.78 9.27 -9.75
CA ALA A 125 2.86 9.39 -8.79
C ALA A 125 2.70 8.35 -7.68
N LEU A 126 3.84 7.96 -7.12
CA LEU A 126 3.94 7.05 -6.00
C LEU A 126 4.61 7.76 -4.82
N LEU A 127 4.11 7.49 -3.62
CA LEU A 127 4.74 7.92 -2.39
C LEU A 127 4.83 6.74 -1.44
N ARG A 128 6.05 6.31 -1.11
CA ARG A 128 6.27 5.28 -0.10
C ARG A 128 6.14 5.91 1.28
N LEU A 129 5.35 5.30 2.16
CA LEU A 129 5.21 5.72 3.55
C LEU A 129 6.26 4.97 4.40
N PRO A 130 7.31 5.64 4.89
CA PRO A 130 8.41 4.96 5.57
C PRO A 130 7.96 4.30 6.87
N VAL A 131 8.47 3.08 7.13
CA VAL A 131 8.20 2.33 8.37
C VAL A 131 8.74 3.02 9.63
N ALA A 132 9.69 3.95 9.47
CA ALA A 132 10.21 4.79 10.55
C ALA A 132 9.17 5.78 11.09
N LEU A 133 8.16 6.13 10.29
CA LEU A 133 7.06 6.99 10.73
C LEU A 133 6.00 6.16 11.45
N LYS A 134 5.46 6.71 12.54
CA LYS A 134 4.30 6.12 13.20
C LYS A 134 3.10 6.23 12.27
N ARG A 135 2.44 5.09 11.98
CA ARG A 135 1.22 5.09 11.16
C ARG A 135 0.10 5.92 11.78
N PHE A 136 -0.01 5.98 13.11
CA PHE A 136 -1.00 6.79 13.79
C PHE A 136 -0.32 7.95 14.51
N ILE A 137 -0.62 9.17 14.07
CA ILE A 137 -0.12 10.41 14.64
C ILE A 137 -1.10 10.85 15.72
N ARG A 138 -0.65 10.92 16.97
CA ARG A 138 -1.47 11.45 18.07
C ARG A 138 -1.55 12.97 17.95
N LEU A 139 -2.76 13.51 17.92
CA LEU A 139 -3.02 14.94 17.94
C LEU A 139 -2.87 15.49 19.38
N PRO A 140 -2.72 16.81 19.56
CA PRO A 140 -2.66 17.42 20.89
C PRO A 140 -3.89 17.06 21.72
N ASP A 141 -3.66 16.60 22.94
CA ASP A 141 -4.71 16.11 23.82
C ASP A 141 -5.74 17.20 24.14
N ARG A 142 -7.02 16.83 24.12
CA ARG A 142 -8.13 17.69 24.53
C ARG A 142 -8.85 17.08 25.71
N LYS A 143 -8.53 17.56 26.91
CA LYS A 143 -9.15 17.09 28.16
C LYS A 143 -9.03 15.56 28.31
N ARG A 144 -10.14 14.83 28.10
CA ARG A 144 -10.24 13.37 28.21
C ARG A 144 -10.33 12.65 26.85
N HIS A 145 -10.17 13.37 25.74
CA HIS A 145 -10.20 12.78 24.39
C HIS A 145 -8.78 12.63 23.84
N VAL A 146 -8.47 11.42 23.38
CA VAL A 146 -7.22 11.10 22.70
C VAL A 146 -7.55 10.84 21.23
N ARG A 147 -7.03 11.67 20.34
CA ARG A 147 -7.33 11.58 18.91
C ARG A 147 -6.07 11.23 18.13
N PHE A 148 -6.23 10.34 17.16
CA PHE A 148 -5.19 9.92 16.24
C PHE A 148 -5.62 10.23 14.82
N ILE A 149 -4.67 10.59 13.96
CA ILE A 149 -4.88 10.64 12.51
C ILE A 149 -3.93 9.64 11.83
N PRO A 150 -4.41 8.80 10.91
CA PRO A 150 -3.54 7.96 10.10
C PRO A 150 -2.55 8.80 9.30
N LEU A 151 -1.34 8.28 9.09
CA LEU A 151 -0.27 8.94 8.36
C LEU A 151 -0.70 9.25 6.92
N GLU A 152 -1.36 8.30 6.27
CA GLU A 152 -1.93 8.45 4.93
C GLU A 152 -2.95 9.59 4.83
N GLU A 153 -3.70 9.86 5.92
CA GLU A 153 -4.63 10.99 6.00
C GLU A 153 -3.90 12.32 6.12
N ALA A 154 -2.88 12.40 6.98
CA ALA A 154 -2.04 13.59 7.13
C ALA A 154 -1.27 13.91 5.84
N VAL A 155 -0.68 12.90 5.21
CA VAL A 155 0.05 13.03 3.94
C VAL A 155 -0.89 13.48 2.83
N GLY A 156 -2.07 12.89 2.74
CA GLY A 156 -3.06 13.29 1.76
C GLY A 156 -3.53 14.74 1.95
N LEU A 157 -3.64 15.22 3.20
CA LEU A 157 -4.04 16.60 3.48
C LEU A 157 -3.02 17.63 2.95
N TYR A 158 -1.73 17.32 3.01
CA TYR A 158 -0.65 18.21 2.56
C TYR A 158 0.00 17.78 1.25
N ILE A 159 -0.65 16.91 0.47
CA ILE A 159 -0.09 16.34 -0.75
C ILE A 159 0.30 17.41 -1.79
N GLY A 160 -0.40 18.55 -1.80
CA GLY A 160 -0.08 19.68 -2.67
C GLY A 160 1.30 20.31 -2.39
N LYS A 161 1.88 20.10 -1.20
CA LYS A 161 3.26 20.53 -0.89
C LYS A 161 4.30 19.62 -1.54
N LEU A 162 3.98 18.35 -1.75
CA LEU A 162 4.85 17.38 -2.43
C LEU A 162 4.75 17.50 -3.96
N PHE A 163 3.58 17.89 -4.47
CA PHE A 163 3.31 18.03 -5.90
C PHE A 163 2.79 19.44 -6.23
N PRO A 164 3.62 20.48 -6.09
CA PRO A 164 3.21 21.85 -6.37
C PRO A 164 2.81 22.01 -7.84
N GLY A 165 1.73 22.74 -8.11
CA GLY A 165 1.23 22.96 -9.48
C GLY A 165 0.35 21.84 -10.03
N TYR A 166 0.16 20.74 -9.29
CA TYR A 166 -0.73 19.65 -9.67
C TYR A 166 -2.07 19.70 -8.92
N GLU A 167 -3.07 19.05 -9.52
CA GLU A 167 -4.37 18.73 -8.94
C GLU A 167 -4.45 17.22 -8.75
N VAL A 168 -4.84 16.76 -7.56
CA VAL A 168 -5.06 15.33 -7.31
C VAL A 168 -6.42 14.93 -7.87
N LYS A 169 -6.43 14.00 -8.82
CA LYS A 169 -7.63 13.41 -9.44
C LYS A 169 -8.10 12.14 -8.76
N GLY A 170 -7.14 11.38 -8.24
CA GLY A 170 -7.38 10.14 -7.54
C GLY A 170 -6.23 9.86 -6.60
N SER A 171 -6.53 9.25 -5.46
CA SER A 171 -5.50 8.79 -4.54
C SER A 171 -5.98 7.56 -3.81
N GLY A 172 -5.06 6.70 -3.40
CA GLY A 172 -5.36 5.62 -2.47
C GLY A 172 -4.09 4.94 -2.00
N THR A 173 -4.24 4.13 -0.95
CA THR A 173 -3.11 3.38 -0.39
C THR A 173 -3.12 1.95 -0.91
N PHE A 174 -1.93 1.35 -0.93
CA PHE A 174 -1.79 -0.06 -1.18
C PHE A 174 -0.60 -0.65 -0.43
N ARG A 175 -0.66 -1.97 -0.24
CA ARG A 175 0.40 -2.78 0.32
C ARG A 175 0.52 -4.07 -0.48
N ILE A 176 1.73 -4.57 -0.62
CA ILE A 176 1.98 -5.85 -1.28
C ILE A 176 2.57 -6.89 -0.34
N ILE A 177 2.37 -8.15 -0.68
CA ILE A 177 3.08 -9.29 -0.09
C ILE A 177 3.81 -10.01 -1.22
N ARG A 178 5.11 -10.23 -1.05
CA ARG A 178 5.97 -10.99 -1.97
C ARG A 178 6.28 -12.38 -1.41
N ASP A 179 6.75 -13.28 -2.26
CA ASP A 179 7.39 -14.51 -1.79
C ASP A 179 8.76 -14.21 -1.16
N SER A 180 9.18 -15.06 -0.22
CA SER A 180 10.29 -14.80 0.71
C SER A 180 11.70 -15.04 0.16
N ASP A 181 11.90 -15.04 -1.16
CA ASP A 181 13.12 -15.57 -1.79
C ASP A 181 14.22 -14.52 -2.06
N ILE A 182 14.46 -13.65 -1.07
CA ILE A 182 15.57 -12.65 -0.94
C ILE A 182 15.15 -11.21 -1.29
N GLU A 183 15.30 -10.30 -0.31
CA GLU A 183 15.19 -8.85 -0.48
C GLU A 183 16.61 -8.25 -0.47
N VAL A 184 17.08 -7.68 -1.58
CA VAL A 184 18.27 -6.81 -1.60
C VAL A 184 17.84 -5.44 -2.10
N GLU A 185 17.93 -4.45 -1.21
CA GLU A 185 17.84 -3.04 -1.55
C GLU A 185 19.21 -2.60 -2.11
N GLU A 186 19.24 -1.98 -3.28
CA GLU A 186 20.46 -1.29 -3.76
C GLU A 186 20.34 0.19 -3.41
N GLU A 187 21.15 0.63 -2.45
CA GLU A 187 21.50 2.04 -2.30
C GLU A 187 22.50 2.41 -3.42
N SER A 188 22.00 3.16 -4.39
CA SER A 188 22.72 4.09 -5.29
C SER A 188 24.07 3.69 -5.94
N GLU A 189 24.06 3.84 -7.27
CA GLU A 189 25.15 4.18 -8.19
C GLU A 189 26.17 3.11 -8.62
N ASP A 190 26.06 2.79 -9.92
CA ASP A 190 27.13 2.49 -10.88
C ASP A 190 28.15 1.41 -10.51
N LEU A 191 27.75 0.15 -10.70
CA LEU A 191 28.65 -0.91 -11.15
C LEU A 191 27.82 -2.04 -11.79
N VAL A 192 28.20 -2.43 -13.01
CA VAL A 192 27.75 -3.63 -13.76
C VAL A 192 26.45 -3.50 -14.58
N ARG A 193 26.41 -2.51 -15.48
CA ARG A 193 25.32 -2.27 -16.45
C ARG A 193 25.01 -3.38 -17.49
N LEU A 194 25.67 -4.54 -17.51
CA LEU A 194 25.44 -5.52 -18.58
C LEU A 194 25.21 -6.99 -18.16
N PHE A 195 25.43 -7.38 -16.90
CA PHE A 195 25.24 -8.78 -16.45
C PHE A 195 24.11 -8.99 -15.45
N GLU A 196 23.47 -7.92 -14.98
CA GLU A 196 22.62 -7.98 -13.79
C GLU A 196 21.13 -8.11 -14.08
N THR A 197 20.62 -7.77 -15.26
CA THR A 197 19.17 -7.64 -15.46
C THR A 197 18.41 -8.97 -15.31
N ALA A 198 19.02 -10.10 -15.71
CA ALA A 198 18.41 -11.43 -15.57
C ALA A 198 18.58 -12.01 -14.15
N LEU A 199 19.75 -11.83 -13.53
CA LEU A 199 20.05 -12.28 -12.16
C LEU A 199 19.33 -11.44 -11.08
N LYS A 200 19.19 -10.12 -11.29
CA LYS A 200 18.41 -9.20 -10.42
C LYS A 200 16.92 -9.48 -10.47
N ARG A 201 16.36 -9.85 -11.63
CA ARG A 201 14.96 -10.30 -11.73
C ARG A 201 14.69 -11.57 -10.92
N ARG A 202 15.66 -12.50 -10.86
CA ARG A 202 15.56 -13.72 -10.06
C ARG A 202 15.59 -13.45 -8.54
N ARG A 203 16.11 -12.30 -8.11
CA ARG A 203 16.08 -11.83 -6.70
C ARG A 203 14.88 -10.95 -6.36
N ARG A 204 13.98 -10.67 -7.30
CA ARG A 204 12.75 -9.92 -7.01
C ARG A 204 11.62 -10.90 -6.83
N GLY A 205 11.31 -11.21 -5.58
CA GLY A 205 10.21 -12.10 -5.24
C GLY A 205 8.90 -11.70 -5.93
N SER A 206 8.10 -12.68 -6.35
CA SER A 206 6.84 -12.43 -7.05
C SER A 206 5.82 -11.82 -6.10
N VAL A 207 5.01 -10.86 -6.57
CA VAL A 207 3.89 -10.36 -5.75
C VAL A 207 2.84 -11.45 -5.63
N ILE A 208 2.62 -11.94 -4.41
CA ILE A 208 1.64 -12.98 -4.09
C ILE A 208 0.27 -12.37 -3.77
N ARG A 209 0.24 -11.14 -3.26
CA ARG A 209 -0.99 -10.43 -2.92
C ARG A 209 -0.79 -8.92 -2.97
N ILE A 210 -1.82 -8.20 -3.39
CA ILE A 210 -1.91 -6.75 -3.23
C ILE A 210 -3.20 -6.40 -2.51
N GLU A 211 -3.09 -5.49 -1.55
CA GLU A 211 -4.19 -4.97 -0.78
C GLU A 211 -4.31 -3.48 -1.09
N PHE A 212 -5.49 -3.05 -1.53
CA PHE A 212 -5.82 -1.67 -1.80
C PHE A 212 -6.81 -1.14 -0.77
N ASP A 213 -6.70 0.14 -0.46
CA ASP A 213 -7.79 0.86 0.18
C ASP A 213 -9.00 0.98 -0.77
N LYS A 214 -10.21 0.93 -0.18
CA LYS A 214 -11.48 0.99 -0.90
C LYS A 214 -11.75 2.35 -1.56
N LEU A 215 -11.20 3.44 -1.03
CA LEU A 215 -11.37 4.78 -1.59
C LEU A 215 -10.51 4.97 -2.86
N MET A 216 -9.55 4.08 -3.11
CA MET A 216 -8.71 4.13 -4.31
C MET A 216 -9.55 3.90 -5.59
N PRO A 217 -9.51 4.84 -6.57
CA PRO A 217 -10.23 4.68 -7.83
C PRO A 217 -9.88 3.37 -8.55
N ALA A 218 -10.87 2.75 -9.19
CA ALA A 218 -10.70 1.44 -9.86
C ALA A 218 -9.61 1.48 -10.93
N GLU A 219 -9.60 2.51 -11.78
CA GLU A 219 -8.58 2.70 -12.83
C GLU A 219 -7.16 2.77 -12.23
N LEU A 220 -7.00 3.46 -11.10
CA LEU A 220 -5.70 3.56 -10.43
C LEU A 220 -5.28 2.23 -9.79
N ARG A 221 -6.22 1.44 -9.26
CA ARG A 221 -5.96 0.09 -8.77
C ARG A 221 -5.53 -0.86 -9.89
N GLU A 222 -6.21 -0.79 -11.03
CA GLU A 222 -5.88 -1.57 -12.23
C GLU A 222 -4.50 -1.20 -12.77
N PHE A 223 -4.18 0.10 -12.82
CA PHE A 223 -2.84 0.58 -13.18
C PHE A 223 -1.76 -0.02 -12.27
N VAL A 224 -1.89 0.14 -10.95
CA VAL A 224 -0.89 -0.38 -9.99
C VAL A 224 -0.79 -1.91 -10.05
N ALA A 225 -1.92 -2.63 -10.15
CA ALA A 225 -1.92 -4.08 -10.27
C ALA A 225 -1.27 -4.56 -11.58
N GLY A 226 -1.50 -3.84 -12.67
CA GLY A 226 -0.90 -4.09 -13.99
C GLY A 226 0.62 -3.95 -13.96
N GLU A 227 1.12 -2.82 -13.44
CA GLU A 227 2.57 -2.56 -13.28
C GLU A 227 3.27 -3.62 -12.42
N LEU A 228 2.57 -4.16 -11.43
CA LEU A 228 3.08 -5.21 -10.54
C LEU A 228 2.84 -6.65 -11.04
N GLY A 229 2.17 -6.83 -12.19
CA GLY A 229 1.87 -8.14 -12.76
C GLY A 229 0.95 -9.01 -11.89
N VAL A 230 0.03 -8.39 -11.14
CA VAL A 230 -0.86 -9.08 -10.20
C VAL A 230 -2.20 -9.39 -10.87
N SER A 231 -2.61 -10.65 -10.80
CA SER A 231 -3.93 -11.08 -11.29
C SER A 231 -5.04 -10.66 -10.33
N SER A 232 -6.25 -10.45 -10.84
CA SER A 232 -7.43 -10.07 -10.04
C SER A 232 -7.69 -10.99 -8.85
N SER A 233 -7.44 -12.29 -8.99
CA SER A 233 -7.54 -13.30 -7.91
C SER A 233 -6.63 -13.06 -6.71
N ARG A 234 -5.62 -12.20 -6.84
CA ARG A 234 -4.64 -11.85 -5.80
C ARG A 234 -4.79 -10.41 -5.33
N ILE A 235 -5.85 -9.72 -5.77
CA ILE A 235 -6.20 -8.37 -5.35
C ILE A 235 -7.21 -8.47 -4.21
N SER A 236 -7.02 -7.67 -3.17
CA SER A 236 -8.01 -7.49 -2.10
C SER A 236 -8.24 -6.00 -1.88
N VAL A 237 -9.50 -5.63 -1.65
CA VAL A 237 -9.92 -4.24 -1.47
C VAL A 237 -10.50 -4.13 -0.08
N LEU A 238 -9.83 -3.40 0.79
CA LEU A 238 -10.15 -3.31 2.21
C LEU A 238 -10.71 -1.93 2.52
N THR A 239 -11.68 -1.89 3.43
CA THR A 239 -12.09 -0.61 4.03
C THR A 239 -11.01 -0.27 5.05
N GLY A 240 -10.34 0.87 4.88
CA GLY A 240 -9.11 1.25 5.59
C GLY A 240 -9.17 1.17 7.11
#